data_AF-A0A553NW24-F1
#
_entry.id   AF-A0A553NW24-F1
#
_cell.length_a   1.000
_cell.length_b   1.000
_cell.length_c   1.000
_cell.angle_alpha   90.00
_cell.angle_beta   90.00
_cell.angle_gamma   90.00
#
_symmetry.space_group_name_H-M   'P 1'
#
loop_
_entity.id
_entity.type
_entity.pdbx_description
1 polymer ?
#
loop_
_entity_poly.entity_id
_entity_poly.type
_entity_poly.pdbx_seq_one_letter_code
_entity_poly.pdbx_strand_id
1 'polypeptide(L)'
;MPAKKGKKGKKGKGKGKKDAKLESKREKESDVEKAKANAALWEARCELTESSRAEYLENSCRLSRANERLSEQQHSAERSSIEIIAVLSNRDLLNEEKISALEDQIQLEKTRAAQEQETLVKESTRRITELEETFEKRCHEFSEIQQELEIVNDFRRRRPQMEQELQNVVLTPYTRETLESKDLEHKKALERMKQKFFINKVHLEMEAEQRVAVLAERAHNEAVVKLDEASRSMFKENIRLNEALGYHIKEVETSLKITNEFISKLTELRSAASELRLKVSSRQQALSSSVAAFEKEKLDLKQRLAVRTQASSVEQDRLQKLLSVRERALGRVKRTARSVLEQRSEMEVLFHEALSQVKQEILELRREAEFMHSQRMEEFLSGRRETINKTPHSNNTPAIDLREANQGLKTNKVSASHLSWEQRERVLRLLFTKINDLKAKRKEEESSTFTKTPKTCQTQASLSF
;
A
#
# COMPACT_ATOMS: atom_id res chain seq x y z
N MET A 1 11.54 -65.65 -38.02
CA MET A 1 12.03 -67.03 -38.26
C MET A 1 12.89 -67.05 -39.52
N PRO A 2 14.17 -67.46 -39.45
CA PRO A 2 14.89 -68.02 -40.58
C PRO A 2 14.62 -69.53 -40.72
N ALA A 3 15.09 -70.10 -41.83
CA ALA A 3 14.74 -71.40 -42.39
C ALA A 3 15.16 -72.65 -41.56
N LYS A 4 14.41 -73.75 -41.75
CA LYS A 4 14.98 -75.02 -42.26
C LYS A 4 13.93 -76.04 -42.69
N LYS A 5 14.06 -76.46 -43.96
CA LYS A 5 13.42 -77.64 -44.56
C LYS A 5 14.05 -78.92 -44.03
N GLY A 6 13.23 -79.95 -43.87
CA GLY A 6 13.64 -81.34 -43.96
C GLY A 6 12.51 -82.18 -44.53
N LYS A 7 12.65 -82.67 -45.77
CA LYS A 7 12.44 -84.10 -46.09
C LYS A 7 12.81 -84.44 -47.54
N LYS A 8 13.45 -85.60 -47.63
CA LYS A 8 13.90 -86.36 -48.80
C LYS A 8 12.73 -86.76 -49.71
N GLY A 9 13.01 -86.90 -51.01
CA GLY A 9 12.16 -87.64 -51.95
C GLY A 9 12.81 -87.67 -53.33
N LYS A 10 13.45 -88.79 -53.67
CA LYS A 10 14.44 -88.98 -54.73
C LYS A 10 13.76 -89.25 -56.08
N LYS A 11 14.33 -88.65 -57.14
CA LYS A 11 14.05 -88.84 -58.57
C LYS A 11 13.99 -90.32 -58.98
N GLY A 12 13.09 -90.62 -59.93
CA GLY A 12 13.00 -91.90 -60.60
C GLY A 12 14.13 -92.20 -61.60
N LYS A 13 14.03 -93.38 -62.20
CA LYS A 13 14.71 -93.76 -63.45
C LYS A 13 13.98 -94.95 -64.07
N GLY A 14 13.58 -94.82 -65.33
CA GLY A 14 12.99 -95.89 -66.13
C GLY A 14 14.02 -96.75 -66.87
N LYS A 15 13.53 -97.89 -67.35
CA LYS A 15 13.96 -98.82 -68.42
C LYS A 15 13.33 -100.17 -68.05
N GLY A 16 12.59 -100.94 -68.86
CA GLY A 16 12.31 -100.96 -70.29
C GLY A 16 12.37 -102.42 -70.76
N LYS A 17 11.23 -102.97 -71.26
CA LYS A 17 11.05 -104.23 -72.06
C LYS A 17 11.38 -105.57 -71.35
N LYS A 18 10.66 -106.70 -71.54
CA LYS A 18 10.05 -107.25 -72.76
C LYS A 18 9.11 -108.47 -72.46
N ASP A 19 7.97 -108.51 -73.16
CA ASP A 19 7.13 -109.61 -73.70
C ASP A 19 6.73 -110.90 -72.92
N ALA A 20 5.40 -111.12 -72.82
CA ALA A 20 4.64 -112.31 -73.29
C ALA A 20 3.16 -112.19 -72.84
N LYS A 21 2.22 -111.75 -73.70
CA LYS A 21 1.38 -112.53 -74.63
C LYS A 21 0.36 -113.48 -73.97
N LEU A 22 -0.91 -113.04 -73.86
CA LEU A 22 -2.13 -113.79 -74.23
C LEU A 22 -3.39 -112.88 -74.17
N GLU A 23 -4.14 -112.85 -75.26
CA GLU A 23 -5.33 -112.02 -75.53
C GLU A 23 -6.65 -112.62 -74.98
N SER A 24 -7.61 -111.76 -74.59
CA SER A 24 -9.05 -111.72 -75.00
C SER A 24 -9.71 -110.56 -74.20
N LYS A 25 -10.45 -109.56 -74.67
CA LYS A 25 -11.35 -109.31 -75.82
C LYS A 25 -11.26 -107.80 -76.18
N ARG A 26 -11.39 -107.46 -77.47
CA ARG A 26 -11.52 -106.08 -77.98
C ARG A 26 -12.98 -105.62 -77.91
N GLU A 27 -13.25 -104.53 -77.22
CA GLU A 27 -14.30 -103.59 -77.60
C GLU A 27 -13.68 -102.56 -78.57
N LYS A 28 -14.32 -102.37 -79.71
CA LYS A 28 -13.88 -101.48 -80.79
C LYS A 28 -14.60 -100.14 -80.67
N GLU A 29 -14.00 -99.16 -80.00
CA GLU A 29 -14.34 -97.75 -80.24
C GLU A 29 -13.69 -97.28 -81.55
N SER A 30 -14.45 -96.60 -82.42
CA SER A 30 -13.94 -96.11 -83.71
C SER A 30 -12.99 -94.92 -83.51
N ASP A 31 -12.02 -94.72 -84.41
CA ASP A 31 -11.05 -93.62 -84.27
C ASP A 31 -11.71 -92.22 -84.28
N VAL A 32 -12.93 -92.11 -84.82
CA VAL A 32 -13.78 -90.91 -84.75
C VAL A 32 -14.26 -90.64 -83.32
N GLU A 33 -14.63 -91.68 -82.57
CA GLU A 33 -15.05 -91.55 -81.17
C GLU A 33 -13.87 -91.15 -80.27
N LYS A 34 -12.67 -91.69 -80.53
CA LYS A 34 -11.44 -91.25 -79.85
C LYS A 34 -11.09 -89.79 -80.14
N ALA A 35 -11.25 -89.34 -81.39
CA ALA A 35 -11.02 -87.94 -81.76
C ALA A 35 -12.04 -86.99 -81.10
N LYS A 36 -13.33 -87.39 -81.04
CA LYS A 36 -14.38 -86.65 -80.32
C LYS A 36 -14.12 -86.61 -78.81
N ALA A 37 -13.73 -87.73 -78.20
CA ALA A 37 -13.36 -87.77 -76.79
C ALA A 37 -12.14 -86.88 -76.49
N ASN A 38 -11.12 -86.89 -77.36
CA ASN A 38 -9.96 -85.99 -77.24
C ASN A 38 -10.34 -84.52 -77.41
N ALA A 39 -11.21 -84.18 -78.37
CA ALA A 39 -11.70 -82.80 -78.56
C ALA A 39 -12.47 -82.31 -77.33
N ALA A 40 -13.39 -83.12 -76.79
CA ALA A 40 -14.13 -82.81 -75.57
C ALA A 40 -13.20 -82.67 -74.34
N LEU A 41 -12.13 -83.48 -74.24
CA LEU A 41 -11.11 -83.32 -73.19
C LEU A 41 -10.35 -81.99 -73.33
N TRP A 42 -10.01 -81.57 -74.55
CA TRP A 42 -9.36 -80.28 -74.79
C TRP A 42 -10.29 -79.10 -74.52
N GLU A 43 -11.57 -79.21 -74.87
CA GLU A 43 -12.60 -78.21 -74.58
C GLU A 43 -12.80 -78.05 -73.06
N ALA A 44 -13.03 -79.16 -72.33
CA ALA A 44 -13.12 -79.13 -70.86
C ALA A 44 -11.84 -78.58 -70.20
N ARG A 45 -10.66 -78.87 -70.77
CA ARG A 45 -9.40 -78.30 -70.29
C ARG A 45 -9.30 -76.80 -70.58
N CYS A 46 -9.75 -76.34 -71.74
CA CYS A 46 -9.81 -74.92 -72.09
C CYS A 46 -10.78 -74.18 -71.16
N GLU A 47 -11.99 -74.70 -70.97
CA GLU A 47 -13.00 -74.14 -70.05
C GLU A 47 -12.49 -74.07 -68.61
N LEU A 48 -11.80 -75.11 -68.12
CA LEU A 48 -11.18 -75.09 -66.79
C LEU A 48 -10.07 -74.03 -66.70
N THR A 49 -9.26 -73.86 -67.75
CA THR A 49 -8.23 -72.80 -67.78
C THR A 49 -8.83 -71.40 -67.91
N GLU A 50 -9.95 -71.24 -68.63
CA GLU A 50 -10.65 -69.96 -68.75
C GLU A 50 -11.36 -69.59 -67.46
N SER A 51 -12.01 -70.57 -66.80
CA SER A 51 -12.65 -70.39 -65.49
C SER A 51 -11.62 -70.00 -64.44
N SER A 52 -10.49 -70.71 -64.36
CA SER A 52 -9.40 -70.33 -63.45
C SER A 52 -8.80 -68.96 -63.80
N ARG A 53 -8.63 -68.60 -65.08
CA ARG A 53 -8.19 -67.25 -65.49
C ARG A 53 -9.18 -66.18 -65.05
N ALA A 54 -10.48 -66.41 -65.24
CA ALA A 54 -11.53 -65.49 -64.83
C ALA A 54 -11.52 -65.29 -63.31
N GLU A 55 -11.40 -66.37 -62.54
CA GLU A 55 -11.24 -66.32 -61.07
C GLU A 55 -9.98 -65.56 -60.66
N TYR A 56 -8.84 -65.76 -61.33
CA TYR A 56 -7.62 -65.00 -61.05
C TYR A 56 -7.79 -63.50 -61.32
N LEU A 57 -8.45 -63.13 -62.42
CA LEU A 57 -8.74 -61.73 -62.74
C LEU A 57 -9.70 -61.13 -61.72
N GLU A 58 -10.77 -61.83 -61.36
CA GLU A 58 -11.72 -61.38 -60.36
C GLU A 58 -11.04 -61.20 -58.99
N ASN A 59 -10.21 -62.15 -58.58
CA ASN A 59 -9.42 -62.05 -57.36
C ASN A 59 -8.43 -60.88 -57.40
N SER A 60 -7.77 -60.65 -58.53
CA SER A 60 -6.86 -59.50 -58.73
C SER A 60 -7.61 -58.18 -58.64
N CYS A 61 -8.76 -58.06 -59.30
CA CYS A 61 -9.64 -56.88 -59.20
C CYS A 61 -10.14 -56.66 -57.76
N ARG A 62 -10.55 -57.72 -57.07
CA ARG A 62 -10.98 -57.65 -55.67
C ARG A 62 -9.85 -57.17 -54.77
N LEU A 63 -8.63 -57.70 -54.95
CA LEU A 63 -7.46 -57.28 -54.20
C LEU A 63 -7.08 -55.83 -54.49
N SER A 64 -7.14 -55.39 -55.76
CA SER A 64 -6.89 -54.00 -56.14
C SER A 64 -7.86 -53.04 -55.46
N ARG A 65 -9.17 -53.34 -55.49
CA ARG A 65 -10.19 -52.53 -54.80
C ARG A 65 -9.99 -52.53 -53.28
N ALA A 66 -9.59 -53.65 -52.70
CA ALA A 66 -9.30 -53.73 -51.27
C ALA A 66 -8.07 -52.88 -50.90
N ASN A 67 -7.00 -52.93 -51.69
CA ASN A 67 -5.81 -52.09 -51.49
C ASN A 67 -6.13 -50.60 -51.63
N GLU A 68 -6.93 -50.22 -52.62
CA GLU A 68 -7.38 -48.83 -52.82
C GLU A 68 -8.16 -48.33 -51.59
N ARG A 69 -9.15 -49.11 -51.11
CA ARG A 69 -9.89 -48.80 -49.88
C ARG A 69 -8.99 -48.70 -48.65
N LEU A 70 -8.01 -49.61 -48.49
CA LEU A 70 -7.06 -49.56 -47.39
C LEU A 70 -6.18 -48.31 -47.47
N SER A 71 -5.73 -47.92 -48.66
CA SER A 71 -4.95 -46.70 -48.88
C SER A 71 -5.76 -45.44 -48.55
N GLU A 72 -7.03 -45.38 -48.98
CA GLU A 72 -7.95 -44.29 -48.64
C GLU A 72 -8.19 -44.20 -47.13
N GLN A 73 -8.43 -45.34 -46.48
CA GLN A 73 -8.59 -45.42 -45.04
C GLN A 73 -7.33 -44.94 -44.31
N GLN A 74 -6.14 -45.39 -44.74
CA GLN A 74 -4.86 -44.94 -44.20
C GLN A 74 -4.71 -43.43 -44.33
N HIS A 75 -4.92 -42.86 -45.52
CA HIS A 75 -4.82 -41.41 -45.72
C HIS A 75 -5.85 -40.63 -44.91
N SER A 76 -7.08 -41.12 -44.79
CA SER A 76 -8.10 -40.49 -43.96
C SER A 76 -7.71 -40.51 -42.46
N ALA A 77 -7.18 -41.63 -41.97
CA ALA A 77 -6.72 -41.76 -40.59
C ALA A 77 -5.48 -40.90 -40.32
N GLU A 78 -4.55 -40.81 -41.26
CA GLU A 78 -3.38 -39.93 -41.20
C GLU A 78 -3.80 -38.45 -41.09
N ARG A 79 -4.74 -38.00 -41.94
CA ARG A 79 -5.27 -36.63 -41.86
C ARG A 79 -5.93 -36.34 -40.53
N SER A 80 -6.84 -37.20 -40.08
CA SER A 80 -7.49 -37.04 -38.78
C SER A 80 -6.49 -37.04 -37.63
N SER A 81 -5.44 -37.87 -37.70
CA SER A 81 -4.38 -37.90 -36.68
C SER A 81 -3.58 -36.60 -36.66
N ILE A 82 -3.22 -36.05 -37.82
CA ILE A 82 -2.52 -34.76 -37.93
C ILE A 82 -3.38 -33.63 -37.37
N GLU A 83 -4.68 -33.60 -37.70
CA GLU A 83 -5.61 -32.59 -37.17
C GLU A 83 -5.73 -32.67 -35.63
N ILE A 84 -5.86 -33.88 -35.08
CA ILE A 84 -5.90 -34.09 -33.63
C ILE A 84 -4.59 -33.61 -32.99
N ILE A 85 -3.44 -33.97 -33.56
CA ILE A 85 -2.12 -33.53 -33.06
C ILE A 85 -2.00 -32.01 -33.10
N ALA A 86 -2.44 -31.35 -34.18
CA ALA A 86 -2.38 -29.90 -34.30
C ALA A 86 -3.25 -29.20 -33.23
N VAL A 87 -4.47 -29.68 -33.00
CA VAL A 87 -5.35 -29.13 -31.96
C VAL A 87 -4.76 -29.32 -30.56
N LEU A 88 -4.20 -30.50 -30.28
CA LEU A 88 -3.55 -30.78 -28.99
C LEU A 88 -2.32 -29.89 -28.80
N SER A 89 -1.45 -29.80 -29.81
CA SER A 89 -0.25 -28.95 -29.75
C SER A 89 -0.60 -27.47 -29.55
N ASN A 90 -1.62 -26.93 -30.23
CA ASN A 90 -2.08 -25.57 -29.99
C ASN A 90 -2.61 -25.37 -28.57
N ARG A 91 -3.32 -26.36 -28.02
CA ARG A 91 -3.80 -26.30 -26.63
C ARG A 91 -2.65 -26.34 -25.64
N ASP A 92 -1.62 -27.14 -25.91
CA ASP A 92 -0.45 -27.27 -25.06
C ASP A 92 0.36 -25.95 -25.06
N LEU A 93 0.54 -25.32 -26.23
CA LEU A 93 1.13 -23.97 -26.35
C LEU A 93 0.36 -22.92 -25.53
N LEU A 94 -0.98 -22.86 -25.65
CA LEU A 94 -1.80 -21.93 -24.87
C LEU A 94 -1.72 -22.20 -23.36
N ASN A 95 -1.61 -23.47 -22.97
CA ASN A 95 -1.39 -23.84 -21.56
C ASN A 95 -0.01 -23.39 -21.09
N GLU A 96 1.03 -23.55 -21.89
CA GLU A 96 2.40 -23.11 -21.58
C GLU A 96 2.48 -21.58 -21.45
N GLU A 97 1.85 -20.82 -22.36
CA GLU A 97 1.73 -19.37 -22.25
C GLU A 97 1.02 -18.95 -20.96
N LYS A 98 -0.07 -19.64 -20.61
CA LYS A 98 -0.80 -19.38 -19.36
C LYS A 98 0.02 -19.75 -18.12
N ILE A 99 0.78 -20.84 -18.16
CA ILE A 99 1.68 -21.24 -17.07
C ILE A 99 2.75 -20.16 -16.89
N SER A 100 3.41 -19.74 -17.96
CA SER A 100 4.42 -18.67 -17.92
C SER A 100 3.86 -17.36 -17.39
N ALA A 101 2.66 -16.94 -17.81
CA ALA A 101 2.03 -15.74 -17.30
C ALA A 101 1.69 -15.83 -15.79
N LEU A 102 1.25 -17.00 -15.32
CA LEU A 102 1.00 -17.24 -13.90
C LEU A 102 2.30 -17.29 -13.09
N GLU A 103 3.37 -17.86 -13.64
CA GLU A 103 4.69 -17.86 -13.02
C GLU A 103 5.23 -16.44 -12.85
N ASP A 104 5.14 -15.62 -13.89
CA ASP A 104 5.52 -14.20 -13.84
C ASP A 104 4.70 -13.43 -12.80
N GLN A 105 3.38 -13.69 -12.73
CA GLN A 105 2.52 -13.08 -11.72
C GLN A 105 2.92 -13.52 -10.30
N ILE A 106 3.23 -14.80 -10.10
CA ILE A 106 3.71 -15.31 -8.80
C ILE A 106 5.03 -14.65 -8.43
N GLN A 107 5.97 -14.49 -9.36
CA GLN A 107 7.24 -13.81 -9.10
C GLN A 107 7.03 -12.33 -8.75
N LEU A 108 6.18 -11.63 -9.49
CA LEU A 108 5.86 -10.24 -9.21
C LEU A 108 5.25 -10.08 -7.81
N GLU A 109 4.26 -10.90 -7.45
CA GLU A 109 3.64 -10.85 -6.12
C GLU A 109 4.64 -11.23 -5.01
N LYS A 110 5.54 -12.20 -5.25
CA LYS A 110 6.63 -12.52 -4.31
C LYS A 110 7.56 -11.33 -4.09
N THR A 111 7.95 -10.62 -5.15
CA THR A 111 8.80 -9.43 -5.02
C THR A 111 8.09 -8.28 -4.30
N ARG A 112 6.80 -8.06 -4.57
CA ARG A 112 5.98 -7.07 -3.84
C ARG A 112 5.88 -7.42 -2.36
N ALA A 113 5.53 -8.66 -2.02
CA ALA A 113 5.44 -9.10 -0.64
C ALA A 113 6.79 -8.97 0.09
N ALA A 114 7.91 -9.30 -0.57
CA ALA A 114 9.24 -9.12 0.00
C ALA A 114 9.58 -7.64 0.25
N GLN A 115 9.23 -6.75 -0.69
CA GLN A 115 9.42 -5.29 -0.52
C GLN A 115 8.55 -4.74 0.61
N GLU A 116 7.27 -5.12 0.67
CA GLU A 116 6.36 -4.73 1.75
C GLU A 116 6.89 -5.21 3.11
N GLN A 117 7.34 -6.47 3.20
CA GLN A 117 7.96 -7.00 4.41
C GLN A 117 9.22 -6.22 4.78
N GLU A 118 10.10 -5.91 3.82
CA GLU A 118 11.31 -5.12 4.07
C GLU A 118 10.97 -3.71 4.57
N THR A 119 9.98 -3.05 3.98
CA THR A 119 9.52 -1.72 4.43
C THR A 119 8.94 -1.77 5.84
N LEU A 120 8.09 -2.76 6.14
CA LEU A 120 7.51 -2.94 7.46
C LEU A 120 8.58 -3.22 8.52
N VAL A 121 9.58 -4.05 8.19
CA VAL A 121 10.71 -4.32 9.07
C VAL A 121 11.50 -3.03 9.32
N LYS A 122 11.84 -2.26 8.29
CA LYS A 122 12.54 -0.97 8.45
C LYS A 122 11.77 0.01 9.33
N GLU A 123 10.46 0.13 9.13
CA GLU A 123 9.61 1.00 9.95
C GLU A 123 9.54 0.54 11.41
N SER A 124 9.41 -0.77 11.62
CA SER A 124 9.35 -1.37 12.95
C SER A 124 10.69 -1.19 13.68
N THR A 125 11.81 -1.44 13.01
CA THR A 125 13.15 -1.21 13.54
C THR A 125 13.36 0.25 13.90
N ARG A 126 12.99 1.20 13.01
CA ARG A 126 13.07 2.64 13.33
C ARG A 126 12.24 2.99 14.56
N ARG A 127 11.04 2.42 14.69
CA ARG A 127 10.19 2.69 15.84
C ARG A 127 10.78 2.14 17.14
N ILE A 128 11.41 0.97 17.07
CA ILE A 128 12.13 0.37 18.21
C ILE A 128 13.30 1.26 18.61
N THR A 129 14.16 1.68 17.67
CA THR A 129 15.32 2.52 17.98
C THR A 129 14.91 3.87 18.59
N GLU A 130 13.84 4.49 18.09
CA GLU A 130 13.30 5.73 18.70
C GLU A 130 12.84 5.52 20.13
N LEU A 131 12.16 4.40 20.41
CA LEU A 131 11.70 4.09 21.75
C LEU A 131 12.88 3.79 22.68
N GLU A 132 13.88 3.05 22.22
CA GLU A 132 15.12 2.78 22.95
C GLU A 132 15.84 4.09 23.30
N GLU A 133 16.03 5.00 22.33
CA GLU A 133 16.64 6.31 22.59
C GLU A 133 15.84 7.15 23.61
N THR A 134 14.51 7.15 23.53
CA THR A 134 13.69 7.88 24.51
C THR A 134 13.75 7.25 25.90
N PHE A 135 13.89 5.93 25.95
CA PHE A 135 14.04 5.19 27.19
C PHE A 135 15.39 5.47 27.83
N GLU A 136 16.47 5.42 27.06
CA GLU A 136 17.82 5.77 27.52
C GLU A 136 17.88 7.20 28.08
N LYS A 137 17.29 8.17 27.38
CA LYS A 137 17.18 9.56 27.86
C LYS A 137 16.47 9.64 29.20
N ARG A 138 15.32 8.98 29.34
CA ARG A 138 14.58 8.95 30.62
C ARG A 138 15.34 8.22 31.73
N CYS A 139 16.06 7.17 31.42
CA CYS A 139 16.92 6.49 32.39
C CYS A 139 18.05 7.40 32.87
N HIS A 140 18.64 8.19 31.98
CA HIS A 140 19.65 9.18 32.35
C HIS A 140 19.07 10.28 33.24
N GLU A 141 17.96 10.91 32.84
CA GLU A 141 17.24 11.91 33.65
C GLU A 141 16.88 11.36 35.04
N PHE A 142 16.41 10.11 35.11
CA PHE A 142 16.09 9.47 36.37
C PHE A 142 17.34 9.25 37.25
N SER A 143 18.48 8.91 36.66
CA SER A 143 19.75 8.78 37.39
C SER A 143 20.21 10.13 37.95
N GLU A 144 20.09 11.21 37.19
CA GLU A 144 20.40 12.57 37.66
C GLU A 144 19.49 12.97 38.83
N ILE A 145 18.18 12.76 38.71
CA ILE A 145 17.22 13.03 39.79
C ILE A 145 17.55 12.20 41.04
N GLN A 146 17.95 10.93 40.87
CA GLN A 146 18.37 10.08 41.99
C GLN A 146 19.61 10.65 42.70
N GLN A 147 20.61 11.12 41.95
CA GLN A 147 21.82 11.75 42.50
C GLN A 147 21.47 13.05 43.24
N GLU A 148 20.64 13.92 42.66
CA GLU A 148 20.17 15.14 43.31
C GLU A 148 19.41 14.83 44.61
N LEU A 149 18.56 13.81 44.60
CA LEU A 149 17.83 13.37 45.78
C LEU A 149 18.78 12.87 46.89
N GLU A 150 19.87 12.20 46.54
CA GLU A 150 20.90 11.79 47.50
C GLU A 150 21.56 13.00 48.17
N ILE A 151 21.95 14.01 47.38
CA ILE A 151 22.52 15.28 47.90
C ILE A 151 21.53 15.98 48.84
N VAL A 152 20.25 16.06 48.45
CA VAL A 152 19.20 16.67 49.29
C VAL A 152 18.99 15.87 50.58
N ASN A 153 19.03 14.54 50.52
CA ASN A 153 18.91 13.70 51.70
C ASN A 153 20.10 13.88 52.65
N ASP A 154 21.32 13.98 52.13
CA ASP A 154 22.51 14.28 52.91
C ASP A 154 22.43 15.65 53.58
N PHE A 155 21.95 16.66 52.86
CA PHE A 155 21.69 17.98 53.43
C PHE A 155 20.66 17.89 54.56
N ARG A 156 19.54 17.19 54.35
CA ARG A 156 18.51 16.99 55.38
C ARG A 156 19.07 16.28 56.62
N ARG A 157 19.99 15.32 56.46
CA ARG A 157 20.67 14.64 57.58
C ARG A 157 21.59 15.57 58.36
N ARG A 158 22.33 16.46 57.69
CA ARG A 158 23.30 17.40 58.32
C ARG A 158 22.66 18.67 58.88
N ARG A 159 21.50 19.07 58.35
CA ARG A 159 20.76 20.29 58.76
C ARG A 159 20.62 20.48 60.28
N PRO A 160 20.15 19.49 61.08
CA PRO A 160 19.98 19.71 62.52
C PRO A 160 21.31 19.99 63.24
N GLN A 161 22.43 19.42 62.78
CA GLN A 161 23.75 19.67 63.36
C GLN A 161 24.20 21.12 63.09
N MET A 162 24.04 21.60 61.85
CA MET A 162 24.34 23.00 61.51
C MET A 162 23.44 23.98 62.27
N GLU A 163 22.14 23.71 62.38
CA GLU A 163 21.20 24.55 63.14
C GLU A 163 21.61 24.64 64.61
N GLN A 164 22.05 23.52 65.19
CA GLN A 164 22.55 23.47 66.58
C GLN A 164 23.86 24.25 66.74
N GLU A 165 24.81 24.14 65.82
CA GLU A 165 26.06 24.93 65.85
C GLU A 165 25.78 26.44 65.80
N LEU A 166 24.88 26.89 64.92
CA LEU A 166 24.45 28.29 64.85
C LEU A 166 23.80 28.73 66.16
N GLN A 167 22.91 27.90 66.71
CA GLN A 167 22.24 28.19 67.97
C GLN A 167 23.25 28.28 69.12
N ASN A 168 24.26 27.40 69.17
CA ASN A 168 25.32 27.45 70.18
C ASN A 168 26.15 28.74 70.09
N VAL A 169 26.54 29.18 68.89
CA VAL A 169 27.26 30.45 68.69
C VAL A 169 26.45 31.66 69.17
N VAL A 170 25.13 31.63 68.98
CA VAL A 170 24.21 32.69 69.45
C VAL A 170 23.94 32.60 70.95
N LEU A 171 23.89 31.40 71.53
CA LEU A 171 23.61 31.16 72.95
C LEU A 171 24.81 31.33 73.86
N THR A 172 26.05 31.25 73.36
CA THR A 172 27.23 31.46 74.20
C THR A 172 27.20 32.86 74.81
N PRO A 173 27.10 33.00 76.15
CA PRO A 173 26.92 34.29 76.82
C PRO A 173 28.02 35.30 76.46
N TYR A 174 29.24 34.79 76.24
CA TYR A 174 30.40 35.58 75.88
C TYR A 174 30.27 36.30 74.53
N THR A 175 29.73 35.65 73.49
CA THR A 175 29.56 36.28 72.16
C THR A 175 28.43 37.29 72.17
N ARG A 176 27.36 37.00 72.91
CA ARG A 176 26.24 37.93 73.12
C ARG A 176 26.68 39.17 73.91
N GLU A 177 27.38 38.98 75.01
CA GLU A 177 27.85 40.08 75.88
C GLU A 177 28.89 40.95 75.18
N THR A 178 29.77 40.37 74.35
CA THR A 178 30.73 41.15 73.54
C THR A 178 30.06 42.00 72.46
N LEU A 179 28.98 41.52 71.84
CA LEU A 179 28.17 42.29 70.90
C LEU A 179 27.40 43.41 71.61
N GLU A 180 26.71 43.09 72.71
CA GLU A 180 25.96 44.06 73.53
C GLU A 180 26.88 45.15 74.11
N SER A 181 28.10 44.80 74.52
CA SER A 181 29.12 45.74 75.01
C SER A 181 29.57 46.73 73.93
N LYS A 182 29.86 46.25 72.72
CA LYS A 182 30.26 47.12 71.59
C LYS A 182 29.15 48.09 71.17
N ASP A 183 27.89 47.64 71.17
CA ASP A 183 26.75 48.50 70.88
C ASP A 183 26.57 49.58 71.95
N LEU A 184 26.76 49.22 73.23
CA LEU A 184 26.71 50.16 74.34
C LEU A 184 27.85 51.19 74.26
N GLU A 185 29.05 50.78 73.89
CA GLU A 185 30.20 51.66 73.68
C GLU A 185 29.97 52.65 72.53
N HIS A 186 29.45 52.19 71.39
CA HIS A 186 29.07 53.05 70.27
C HIS A 186 28.01 54.07 70.68
N LYS A 187 26.98 53.64 71.40
CA LYS A 187 25.90 54.53 71.87
C LYS A 187 26.45 55.62 72.82
N LYS A 188 27.33 55.24 73.74
CA LYS A 188 28.01 56.18 74.65
C LYS A 188 28.96 57.14 73.92
N ALA A 189 29.65 56.69 72.87
CA ALA A 189 30.49 57.56 72.05
C ALA A 189 29.65 58.60 71.29
N LEU A 190 28.51 58.18 70.75
CA LEU A 190 27.59 59.05 70.02
C LEU A 190 26.99 60.13 70.94
N GLU A 191 26.56 59.78 72.15
CA GLU A 191 26.03 60.78 73.09
C GLU A 191 27.09 61.77 73.57
N ARG A 192 28.32 61.31 73.83
CA ARG A 192 29.45 62.21 74.13
C ARG A 192 29.73 63.18 72.98
N MET A 193 29.65 62.69 71.74
CA MET A 193 29.83 63.52 70.55
C MET A 193 28.70 64.54 70.43
N LYS A 194 27.44 64.14 70.60
CA LYS A 194 26.28 65.05 70.59
C LYS A 194 26.39 66.14 71.65
N GLN A 195 26.80 65.80 72.87
CA GLN A 195 26.96 66.77 73.95
C GLN A 195 28.08 67.77 73.66
N LYS A 196 29.22 67.31 73.11
CA LYS A 196 30.30 68.22 72.66
C LYS A 196 29.84 69.15 71.55
N PHE A 197 29.08 68.63 70.57
CA PHE A 197 28.51 69.46 69.52
C PHE A 197 27.55 70.51 70.07
N PHE A 198 26.72 70.15 71.06
CA PHE A 198 25.80 71.09 71.69
C PHE A 198 26.54 72.22 72.42
N ILE A 199 27.56 71.90 73.23
CA ILE A 199 28.37 72.91 73.94
C ILE A 199 29.08 73.83 72.94
N ASN A 200 29.73 73.26 71.91
CA ASN A 200 30.41 74.05 70.89
C ASN A 200 29.44 74.93 70.11
N LYS A 201 28.24 74.43 69.81
CA LYS A 201 27.19 75.22 69.14
C LYS A 201 26.82 76.44 69.96
N VAL A 202 26.51 76.27 71.25
CA VAL A 202 26.16 77.39 72.14
C VAL A 202 27.32 78.37 72.28
N HIS A 203 28.55 77.89 72.40
CA HIS A 203 29.71 78.77 72.48
C HIS A 203 29.92 79.59 71.20
N LEU A 204 29.78 78.96 70.03
CA LEU A 204 29.86 79.62 68.74
C LEU A 204 28.71 80.61 68.52
N GLU A 205 27.50 80.31 68.98
CA GLU A 205 26.36 81.23 68.96
C GLU A 205 26.62 82.45 69.83
N MET A 206 27.09 82.27 71.07
CA MET A 206 27.49 83.38 71.95
C MET A 206 28.61 84.23 71.35
N GLU A 207 29.65 83.60 70.78
CA GLU A 207 30.75 84.33 70.17
C GLU A 207 30.29 85.10 68.93
N ALA A 208 29.40 84.52 68.12
CA ALA A 208 28.79 85.19 66.99
C ALA A 208 27.92 86.37 67.44
N GLU A 209 27.08 86.21 68.45
CA GLU A 209 26.26 87.30 69.02
C GLU A 209 27.13 88.42 69.58
N GLN A 210 28.20 88.10 70.29
CA GLN A 210 29.13 89.10 70.82
C GLN A 210 29.88 89.82 69.69
N ARG A 211 30.30 89.10 68.65
CA ARG A 211 30.88 89.72 67.45
C ARG A 211 29.87 90.62 66.72
N VAL A 212 28.60 90.21 66.64
CA VAL A 212 27.53 91.03 66.05
C VAL A 212 27.28 92.29 66.89
N ALA A 213 27.27 92.19 68.22
CA ALA A 213 27.11 93.34 69.11
C ALA A 213 28.28 94.35 68.99
N VAL A 214 29.52 93.84 68.98
CA VAL A 214 30.71 94.68 68.76
C VAL A 214 30.68 95.30 67.37
N LEU A 215 30.28 94.55 66.33
CA LEU A 215 30.12 95.10 64.98
C LEU A 215 28.99 96.12 64.91
N ALA A 216 27.92 96.00 65.70
CA ALA A 216 26.84 96.98 65.76
C ALA A 216 27.29 98.27 66.45
N GLU A 217 27.97 98.21 67.60
CA GLU A 217 28.56 99.40 68.25
C GLU A 217 29.64 100.05 67.36
N ARG A 218 30.47 99.23 66.71
CA ARG A 218 31.48 99.73 65.78
C ARG A 218 30.82 100.33 64.56
N ALA A 219 29.77 99.74 63.99
CA ALA A 219 29.01 100.33 62.89
C ALA A 219 28.30 101.62 63.31
N HIS A 220 27.87 101.76 64.57
CA HIS A 220 27.23 102.98 65.05
C HIS A 220 28.24 104.12 65.25
N ASN A 221 29.38 103.83 65.90
CA ASN A 221 30.48 104.78 66.08
C ASN A 221 31.16 105.12 64.75
N GLU A 222 31.31 104.13 63.88
CA GLU A 222 31.88 104.28 62.56
C GLU A 222 30.88 104.91 61.59
N ALA A 223 29.56 104.86 61.78
CA ALA A 223 28.60 105.68 61.03
C ALA A 223 28.66 107.16 61.44
N VAL A 224 28.91 107.45 62.71
CA VAL A 224 29.14 108.81 63.22
C VAL A 224 30.47 109.37 62.70
N VAL A 225 31.54 108.57 62.72
CA VAL A 225 32.85 108.95 62.17
C VAL A 225 32.83 108.94 60.63
N LYS A 226 32.12 108.02 59.97
CA LYS A 226 31.95 107.98 58.50
C LYS A 226 31.04 109.06 57.97
N LEU A 227 30.16 109.72 58.74
CA LEU A 227 29.50 110.95 58.24
C LEU A 227 30.52 112.10 58.09
N ASP A 228 31.45 112.18 59.03
CA ASP A 228 32.48 113.22 59.12
C ASP A 228 33.72 112.91 58.26
N GLU A 229 33.98 111.62 58.04
CA GLU A 229 35.02 111.07 57.18
C GLU A 229 34.52 110.77 55.77
N ALA A 230 33.25 110.43 55.50
CA ALA A 230 32.72 110.34 54.12
C ALA A 230 32.72 111.70 53.44
N SER A 231 32.54 112.80 54.17
CA SER A 231 32.71 114.14 53.61
C SER A 231 34.16 114.42 53.18
N ARG A 232 35.16 113.81 53.84
CA ARG A 232 36.61 113.93 53.54
C ARG A 232 37.17 112.80 52.68
N SER A 233 36.51 111.65 52.67
CA SER A 233 36.87 110.40 52.02
C SER A 233 36.14 110.25 50.69
N MET A 234 34.93 110.78 50.47
CA MET A 234 34.34 110.84 49.12
C MET A 234 35.25 111.56 48.12
N PHE A 235 36.04 112.54 48.57
CA PHE A 235 37.06 113.19 47.73
C PHE A 235 38.30 112.32 47.46
N LYS A 236 38.68 111.41 48.37
CA LYS A 236 39.81 110.47 48.18
C LYS A 236 39.38 109.17 47.49
N GLU A 237 38.17 108.72 47.76
CA GLU A 237 37.48 107.57 47.20
C GLU A 237 37.08 107.84 45.75
N ASN A 238 36.78 109.07 45.33
CA ASN A 238 36.61 109.37 43.90
C ASN A 238 37.91 109.09 43.09
N ILE A 239 39.07 109.34 43.69
CA ILE A 239 40.38 109.05 43.10
C ILE A 239 40.67 107.53 43.14
N ARG A 240 40.35 106.87 44.26
CA ARG A 240 40.58 105.42 44.46
C ARG A 240 39.59 104.52 43.72
N LEU A 241 38.33 104.94 43.56
CA LEU A 241 37.30 104.28 42.77
C LEU A 241 37.67 104.29 41.29
N ASN A 242 38.37 105.32 40.80
CA ASN A 242 38.91 105.34 39.44
C ASN A 242 40.00 104.28 39.23
N GLU A 243 40.83 104.00 40.25
CA GLU A 243 41.81 102.91 40.24
C GLU A 243 41.15 101.53 40.43
N ALA A 244 40.15 101.42 41.31
CA ALA A 244 39.37 100.21 41.55
C ALA A 244 38.51 99.82 40.33
N LEU A 245 38.00 100.81 39.57
CA LEU A 245 37.35 100.59 38.28
C LEU A 245 38.32 99.90 37.30
N GLY A 246 39.61 100.27 37.32
CA GLY A 246 40.66 99.60 36.54
C GLY A 246 40.90 98.14 36.95
N TYR A 247 40.79 97.80 38.24
CA TYR A 247 40.88 96.42 38.71
C TYR A 247 39.61 95.62 38.42
N HIS A 248 38.42 96.21 38.58
CA HIS A 248 37.16 95.57 38.21
C HIS A 248 37.03 95.36 36.70
N ILE A 249 37.60 96.22 35.85
CA ILE A 249 37.70 95.97 34.40
C ILE A 249 38.55 94.71 34.12
N LYS A 250 39.68 94.54 34.81
CA LYS A 250 40.53 93.32 34.68
C LYS A 250 39.84 92.06 35.24
N GLU A 251 39.08 92.19 36.32
CA GLU A 251 38.29 91.10 36.92
C GLU A 251 37.06 90.73 36.08
N VAL A 252 36.45 91.71 35.40
CA VAL A 252 35.42 91.49 34.37
C VAL A 252 36.03 90.82 33.15
N GLU A 253 37.25 91.17 32.72
CA GLU A 253 37.94 90.48 31.63
C GLU A 253 38.31 89.01 31.97
N THR A 254 38.75 88.72 33.20
CA THR A 254 38.99 87.33 33.64
C THR A 254 37.69 86.56 33.83
N SER A 255 36.62 87.19 34.34
CA SER A 255 35.28 86.60 34.41
C SER A 255 34.69 86.36 33.02
N LEU A 256 34.94 87.24 32.05
CA LEU A 256 34.56 87.07 30.64
C LEU A 256 35.33 85.90 29.99
N LYS A 257 36.60 85.68 30.34
CA LYS A 257 37.36 84.50 29.90
C LYS A 257 36.78 83.21 30.49
N ILE A 258 36.51 83.17 31.80
CA ILE A 258 35.92 82.00 32.47
C ILE A 258 34.52 81.70 31.94
N THR A 259 33.69 82.72 31.72
CA THR A 259 32.35 82.56 31.12
C THR A 259 32.43 82.13 29.65
N ASN A 260 33.38 82.63 28.86
CA ASN A 260 33.61 82.15 27.49
C ASN A 260 34.10 80.69 27.45
N GLU A 261 34.93 80.25 28.39
CA GLU A 261 35.32 78.84 28.54
C GLU A 261 34.12 77.95 28.93
N PHE A 262 33.25 78.43 29.84
CA PHE A 262 32.02 77.74 30.22
C PHE A 262 31.02 77.67 29.06
N ILE A 263 30.87 78.74 28.30
CA ILE A 263 30.03 78.79 27.09
C ILE A 263 30.58 77.82 26.05
N SER A 264 31.90 77.77 25.85
CA SER A 264 32.55 76.83 24.92
C SER A 264 32.26 75.37 25.31
N LYS A 265 32.42 75.01 26.59
CA LYS A 265 32.06 73.67 27.10
C LYS A 265 30.57 73.37 26.97
N LEU A 266 29.69 74.35 27.23
CA LEU A 266 28.24 74.20 27.04
C LEU A 266 27.88 74.01 25.56
N THR A 267 28.56 74.68 24.64
CA THR A 267 28.35 74.48 23.20
C THR A 267 28.81 73.10 22.74
N GLU A 268 29.91 72.57 23.27
CA GLU A 268 30.38 71.20 23.00
C GLU A 268 29.42 70.13 23.54
N LEU A 269 28.90 70.30 24.75
CA LEU A 269 27.89 69.39 25.31
C LEU A 269 26.58 69.45 24.51
N ARG A 270 26.21 70.64 24.02
CA ARG A 270 25.01 70.83 23.19
C ARG A 270 25.16 70.21 21.80
N SER A 271 26.33 70.30 21.16
CA SER A 271 26.58 69.63 19.89
C SER A 271 26.57 68.11 20.06
N ALA A 272 27.21 67.57 21.11
CA ALA A 272 27.18 66.14 21.43
C ALA A 272 25.74 65.63 21.70
N ALA A 273 24.93 66.39 22.45
CA ALA A 273 23.52 66.06 22.67
C ALA A 273 22.69 66.08 21.38
N SER A 274 22.96 67.02 20.47
CA SER A 274 22.29 67.09 19.16
C SER A 274 22.65 65.89 18.26
N GLU A 275 23.90 65.45 18.29
CA GLU A 275 24.39 64.30 17.52
C GLU A 275 23.77 62.99 18.03
N LEU A 276 23.68 62.83 19.36
CA LEU A 276 22.98 61.69 19.98
C LEU A 276 21.48 61.67 19.62
N ARG A 277 20.81 62.84 19.58
CA ARG A 277 19.41 62.94 19.15
C ARG A 277 19.21 62.51 17.69
N LEU A 278 20.10 62.91 16.79
CA LEU A 278 20.05 62.48 15.38
C LEU A 278 20.23 60.96 15.26
N LYS A 279 21.17 60.38 16.02
CA LYS A 279 21.39 58.91 16.04
C LYS A 279 20.17 58.15 16.58
N VAL A 280 19.52 58.66 17.63
CA VAL A 280 18.27 58.08 18.16
C VAL A 280 17.15 58.15 17.13
N SER A 281 16.97 59.30 16.47
CA SER A 281 15.95 59.47 15.42
C SER A 281 16.16 58.53 14.23
N SER A 282 17.41 58.41 13.75
CA SER A 282 17.77 57.49 12.67
C SER A 282 17.51 56.02 13.04
N ARG A 283 17.89 55.59 14.25
CA ARG A 283 17.60 54.23 14.74
C ARG A 283 16.10 53.97 14.91
N GLN A 284 15.36 54.96 15.41
CA GLN A 284 13.91 54.86 15.57
C GLN A 284 13.20 54.73 14.22
N GLN A 285 13.65 55.46 13.20
CA GLN A 285 13.16 55.34 11.84
C GLN A 285 13.48 53.96 11.23
N ALA A 286 14.70 53.46 11.42
CA ALA A 286 15.09 52.13 10.95
C ALA A 286 14.24 51.03 11.60
N LEU A 287 14.03 51.09 12.91
CA LEU A 287 13.16 50.15 13.64
C LEU A 287 11.71 50.23 13.16
N SER A 288 11.17 51.45 12.98
CA SER A 288 9.80 51.63 12.48
C SER A 288 9.62 51.02 11.08
N SER A 289 10.61 51.19 10.18
CA SER A 289 10.58 50.58 8.85
C SER A 289 10.63 49.06 8.88
N SER A 290 11.43 48.48 9.80
CA SER A 290 11.51 47.03 9.99
C SER A 290 10.21 46.46 10.55
N VAL A 291 9.59 47.12 11.54
CA VAL A 291 8.29 46.72 12.10
C VAL A 291 7.21 46.73 11.01
N ALA A 292 7.15 47.79 10.19
CA ALA A 292 6.19 47.87 9.09
C ALA A 292 6.39 46.76 8.04
N ALA A 293 7.63 46.40 7.72
CA ALA A 293 7.95 45.29 6.82
C ALA A 293 7.49 43.94 7.38
N PHE A 294 7.70 43.69 8.68
CA PHE A 294 7.23 42.47 9.35
C PHE A 294 5.70 42.37 9.39
N GLU A 295 4.99 43.47 9.63
CA GLU A 295 3.52 43.46 9.60
C GLU A 295 2.97 43.12 8.21
N LYS A 296 3.60 43.65 7.16
CA LYS A 296 3.26 43.33 5.77
C LYS A 296 3.52 41.85 5.46
N GLU A 297 4.68 41.32 5.83
CA GLU A 297 5.02 39.91 5.63
C GLU A 297 4.06 38.97 6.38
N LYS A 298 3.66 39.34 7.60
CA LYS A 298 2.65 38.62 8.37
C LYS A 298 1.29 38.58 7.67
N LEU A 299 0.86 39.68 7.04
CA LEU A 299 -0.38 39.71 6.25
C LEU A 299 -0.28 38.83 5.00
N ASP A 300 0.81 38.93 4.26
CA ASP A 300 1.05 38.10 3.06
C ASP A 300 1.09 36.60 3.40
N LEU A 301 1.74 36.23 4.50
CA LEU A 301 1.75 34.85 5.01
C LEU A 301 0.35 34.36 5.36
N LYS A 302 -0.46 35.17 6.07
CA LYS A 302 -1.85 34.82 6.38
C LYS A 302 -2.67 34.59 5.12
N GLN A 303 -2.52 35.44 4.10
CA GLN A 303 -3.23 35.29 2.84
C GLN A 303 -2.80 34.02 2.08
N ARG A 304 -1.50 33.74 2.02
CA ARG A 304 -0.97 32.51 1.38
C ARG A 304 -1.47 31.25 2.07
N LEU A 305 -1.48 31.25 3.41
CA LEU A 305 -2.03 30.13 4.18
C LEU A 305 -3.52 29.94 3.89
N ALA A 306 -4.32 31.01 3.88
CA ALA A 306 -5.75 30.93 3.57
C ALA A 306 -6.02 30.32 2.18
N VAL A 307 -5.28 30.75 1.15
CA VAL A 307 -5.39 30.20 -0.21
C VAL A 307 -5.00 28.71 -0.23
N ARG A 308 -3.93 28.32 0.47
CA ARG A 308 -3.49 26.92 0.56
C ARG A 308 -4.54 26.06 1.25
N THR A 309 -5.11 26.53 2.35
CA THR A 309 -6.15 25.80 3.09
C THR A 309 -7.41 25.62 2.24
N GLN A 310 -7.82 26.67 1.51
CA GLN A 310 -8.96 26.60 0.59
C GLN A 310 -8.69 25.64 -0.58
N ALA A 311 -7.49 25.67 -1.16
CA ALA A 311 -7.10 24.72 -2.21
C ALA A 311 -7.12 23.27 -1.70
N SER A 312 -6.62 23.03 -0.49
CA SER A 312 -6.68 21.70 0.13
C SER A 312 -8.11 21.25 0.44
N SER A 313 -9.01 22.14 0.84
CA SER A 313 -10.41 21.78 1.11
C SER A 313 -11.16 21.40 -0.17
N VAL A 314 -10.90 22.11 -1.27
CA VAL A 314 -11.51 21.80 -2.59
C VAL A 314 -11.05 20.44 -3.10
N GLU A 315 -9.76 20.11 -2.95
CA GLU A 315 -9.24 18.80 -3.36
C GLU A 315 -9.79 17.69 -2.45
N GLN A 316 -9.91 17.93 -1.15
CA GLN A 316 -10.55 17.00 -0.22
C GLN A 316 -12.01 16.71 -0.61
N ASP A 317 -12.80 17.74 -0.93
CA ASP A 317 -14.18 17.58 -1.40
C ASP A 317 -14.26 16.78 -2.71
N ARG A 318 -13.32 17.00 -3.63
CA ARG A 318 -13.23 16.27 -4.89
C ARG A 318 -12.94 14.78 -4.65
N LEU A 319 -11.95 14.48 -3.80
CA LEU A 319 -11.59 13.12 -3.44
C LEU A 319 -12.73 12.40 -2.70
N GLN A 320 -13.42 13.08 -1.80
CA GLN A 320 -14.56 12.54 -1.07
C GLN A 320 -15.74 12.21 -2.01
N LYS A 321 -16.01 13.06 -3.01
CA LYS A 321 -16.99 12.77 -4.07
C LYS A 321 -16.59 11.53 -4.89
N LEU A 322 -15.32 11.42 -5.29
CA LEU A 322 -14.78 10.27 -6.03
C LEU A 322 -14.92 8.96 -5.25
N LEU A 323 -14.57 8.98 -3.95
CA LEU A 323 -14.76 7.83 -3.06
C LEU A 323 -16.22 7.41 -3.00
N SER A 324 -17.15 8.35 -2.81
CA SER A 324 -18.59 8.02 -2.76
C SER A 324 -19.11 7.35 -4.05
N VAL A 325 -18.58 7.75 -5.22
CA VAL A 325 -18.95 7.17 -6.51
C VAL A 325 -18.38 5.75 -6.63
N ARG A 326 -17.12 5.57 -6.19
CA ARG A 326 -16.46 4.26 -6.18
C ARG A 326 -17.14 3.29 -5.23
N GLU A 327 -17.50 3.70 -4.02
CA GLU A 327 -18.25 2.88 -3.06
C GLU A 327 -19.61 2.46 -3.63
N ARG A 328 -20.35 3.36 -4.28
CA ARG A 328 -21.61 3.03 -4.94
C ARG A 328 -21.44 2.03 -6.07
N ALA A 329 -20.38 2.17 -6.88
CA ALA A 329 -20.07 1.21 -7.94
C ALA A 329 -19.68 -0.16 -7.37
N LEU A 330 -18.85 -0.18 -6.33
CA LEU A 330 -18.40 -1.39 -5.65
C LEU A 330 -19.58 -2.08 -4.94
N GLY A 331 -20.52 -1.30 -4.39
CA GLY A 331 -21.78 -1.80 -3.85
C GLY A 331 -22.70 -2.41 -4.91
N ARG A 332 -22.71 -1.90 -6.16
CA ARG A 332 -23.40 -2.55 -7.29
C ARG A 332 -22.72 -3.87 -7.66
N VAL A 333 -21.39 -3.87 -7.82
CA VAL A 333 -20.62 -5.08 -8.14
C VAL A 333 -20.83 -6.17 -7.08
N LYS A 334 -20.75 -5.82 -5.79
CA LYS A 334 -20.99 -6.76 -4.67
C LYS A 334 -22.41 -7.34 -4.68
N ARG A 335 -23.41 -6.61 -5.16
CA ARG A 335 -24.79 -7.11 -5.28
C ARG A 335 -24.93 -8.06 -6.46
N THR A 336 -24.39 -7.70 -7.62
CA THR A 336 -24.38 -8.58 -8.79
C THR A 336 -23.61 -9.87 -8.52
N ALA A 337 -22.43 -9.77 -7.90
CA ALA A 337 -21.62 -10.94 -7.53
C ALA A 337 -22.38 -11.88 -6.57
N ARG A 338 -23.02 -11.32 -5.54
CA ARG A 338 -23.87 -12.12 -4.63
C ARG A 338 -25.02 -12.82 -5.37
N SER A 339 -25.74 -12.10 -6.24
CA SER A 339 -26.82 -12.68 -7.03
C SER A 339 -26.34 -13.79 -7.96
N VAL A 340 -25.16 -13.67 -8.56
CA VAL A 340 -24.58 -14.70 -9.43
C VAL A 340 -24.17 -15.93 -8.61
N LEU A 341 -23.60 -15.75 -7.42
CA LEU A 341 -23.25 -16.85 -6.53
C LEU A 341 -24.50 -17.59 -6.03
N GLU A 342 -25.55 -16.86 -5.68
CA GLU A 342 -26.84 -17.42 -5.25
C GLU A 342 -27.50 -18.21 -6.38
N GLN A 343 -27.56 -17.65 -7.60
CA GLN A 343 -28.03 -18.37 -8.79
C GLN A 343 -27.20 -19.61 -9.11
N ARG A 344 -25.88 -19.54 -8.96
CA ARG A 344 -25.00 -20.69 -9.16
C ARG A 344 -25.25 -21.77 -8.11
N SER A 345 -25.42 -21.39 -6.85
CA SER A 345 -25.72 -22.32 -5.76
C SER A 345 -27.07 -23.02 -5.98
N GLU A 346 -28.11 -22.27 -6.38
CA GLU A 346 -29.41 -22.84 -6.77
C GLU A 346 -29.27 -23.85 -7.92
N MET A 347 -28.45 -23.55 -8.93
CA MET A 347 -28.15 -24.47 -10.04
C MET A 347 -27.37 -25.71 -9.60
N GLU A 348 -26.39 -25.56 -8.70
CA GLU A 348 -25.61 -26.67 -8.16
C GLU A 348 -26.51 -27.64 -7.38
N VAL A 349 -27.43 -27.11 -6.55
CA VAL A 349 -28.44 -27.90 -5.84
C VAL A 349 -29.33 -28.66 -6.83
N LEU A 350 -29.84 -28.00 -7.88
CA LEU A 350 -30.62 -28.67 -8.93
C LEU A 350 -29.87 -29.82 -9.60
N PHE A 351 -28.60 -29.63 -9.94
CA PHE A 351 -27.79 -30.69 -10.54
C PHE A 351 -27.58 -31.86 -9.58
N HIS A 352 -27.36 -31.59 -8.30
CA HIS A 352 -27.19 -32.64 -7.28
C HIS A 352 -28.48 -33.41 -7.03
N GLU A 353 -29.63 -32.73 -7.01
CA GLU A 353 -30.95 -33.36 -6.92
C GLU A 353 -31.22 -34.25 -8.14
N ALA A 354 -30.99 -33.75 -9.36
CA ALA A 354 -31.21 -34.52 -10.59
C ALA A 354 -30.29 -35.76 -10.65
N LEU A 355 -29.02 -35.64 -10.29
CA LEU A 355 -28.08 -36.77 -10.24
C LEU A 355 -28.47 -37.79 -9.15
N SER A 356 -28.95 -37.33 -8.01
CA SER A 356 -29.42 -38.21 -6.92
C SER A 356 -30.68 -38.97 -7.34
N GLN A 357 -31.59 -38.32 -8.07
CA GLN A 357 -32.79 -38.95 -8.62
C GLN A 357 -32.43 -40.02 -9.66
N VAL A 358 -31.57 -39.73 -10.64
CA VAL A 358 -31.10 -40.74 -11.61
C VAL A 358 -30.41 -41.91 -10.92
N LYS A 359 -29.63 -41.65 -9.87
CA LYS A 359 -28.99 -42.71 -9.08
C LYS A 359 -30.02 -43.59 -8.36
N GLN A 360 -31.10 -42.99 -7.83
CA GLN A 360 -32.21 -43.72 -7.22
C GLN A 360 -32.95 -44.57 -8.26
N GLU A 361 -33.29 -44.01 -9.43
CA GLU A 361 -33.93 -44.75 -10.53
C GLU A 361 -33.07 -45.92 -11.01
N ILE A 362 -31.75 -45.74 -11.16
CA ILE A 362 -30.83 -46.84 -11.52
C ILE A 362 -30.80 -47.92 -10.45
N LEU A 363 -30.83 -47.55 -9.17
CA LEU A 363 -30.89 -48.51 -8.06
C LEU A 363 -32.23 -49.25 -8.03
N GLU A 364 -33.34 -48.57 -8.30
CA GLU A 364 -34.67 -49.17 -8.40
C GLU A 364 -34.77 -50.11 -9.59
N LEU A 365 -34.34 -49.70 -10.78
CA LEU A 365 -34.24 -50.57 -11.96
C LEU A 365 -33.36 -51.79 -11.71
N ARG A 366 -32.26 -51.62 -10.96
CA ARG A 366 -31.37 -52.72 -10.61
C ARG A 366 -32.00 -53.67 -9.59
N ARG A 367 -32.71 -53.15 -8.58
CA ARG A 367 -33.49 -53.96 -7.63
C ARG A 367 -34.63 -54.70 -8.32
N GLU A 368 -35.34 -54.05 -9.25
CA GLU A 368 -36.37 -54.67 -10.08
C GLU A 368 -35.76 -55.75 -10.97
N ALA A 369 -34.62 -55.50 -11.61
CA ALA A 369 -33.92 -56.50 -12.40
C ALA A 369 -33.43 -57.69 -11.55
N GLU A 370 -32.90 -57.44 -10.35
CA GLU A 370 -32.49 -58.46 -9.38
C GLU A 370 -33.69 -59.23 -8.82
N PHE A 371 -34.82 -58.57 -8.58
CA PHE A 371 -36.09 -59.18 -8.19
C PHE A 371 -36.65 -60.06 -9.30
N MET A 372 -36.73 -59.56 -10.53
CA MET A 372 -37.16 -60.32 -11.71
C MET A 372 -36.21 -61.48 -12.00
N HIS A 373 -34.91 -61.31 -11.80
CA HIS A 373 -33.92 -62.39 -11.92
C HIS A 373 -34.09 -63.43 -10.81
N SER A 374 -34.32 -63.01 -9.56
CA SER A 374 -34.54 -63.90 -8.42
C SER A 374 -35.85 -64.67 -8.56
N GLN A 375 -36.94 -64.00 -8.94
CA GLN A 375 -38.22 -64.61 -9.28
C GLN A 375 -38.07 -65.61 -10.43
N ARG A 376 -37.32 -65.25 -11.48
CA ARG A 376 -37.03 -66.14 -12.60
C ARG A 376 -36.14 -67.33 -12.22
N MET A 377 -35.27 -67.19 -11.23
CA MET A 377 -34.47 -68.28 -10.66
C MET A 377 -35.32 -69.22 -9.79
N GLU A 378 -36.27 -68.67 -9.02
CA GLU A 378 -37.23 -69.41 -8.19
C GLU A 378 -38.25 -70.20 -9.04
N GLU A 379 -38.69 -69.63 -10.18
CA GLU A 379 -39.44 -70.33 -11.23
C GLU A 379 -38.65 -71.48 -11.87
N PHE A 380 -37.33 -71.32 -12.04
CA PHE A 380 -36.45 -72.37 -12.58
C PHE A 380 -36.26 -73.53 -11.57
N LEU A 381 -36.12 -73.23 -10.28
CA LEU A 381 -35.95 -74.22 -9.23
C LEU A 381 -37.24 -75.00 -8.90
N SER A 382 -38.42 -74.43 -9.19
CA SER A 382 -39.73 -75.10 -9.06
C SER A 382 -40.11 -76.00 -10.25
N GLY A 383 -39.21 -76.19 -11.23
CA GLY A 383 -39.34 -77.24 -12.25
C GLY A 383 -40.35 -76.95 -13.35
N ARG A 384 -40.68 -75.69 -13.64
CA ARG A 384 -41.45 -75.31 -14.82
C ARG A 384 -40.61 -74.49 -15.78
N ARG A 385 -40.22 -75.07 -16.92
CA ARG A 385 -40.13 -74.31 -18.17
C ARG A 385 -40.12 -75.19 -19.41
N GLU A 386 -41.09 -74.94 -20.28
CA GLU A 386 -41.00 -75.17 -21.71
C GLU A 386 -40.47 -73.91 -22.42
N THR A 387 -39.91 -74.15 -23.60
CA THR A 387 -39.14 -73.26 -24.45
C THR A 387 -39.98 -72.54 -25.51
N ILE A 388 -39.56 -71.31 -25.84
CA ILE A 388 -39.58 -70.67 -27.18
C ILE A 388 -40.85 -69.90 -27.66
N ASN A 389 -40.59 -68.62 -27.93
CA ASN A 389 -41.17 -67.65 -28.90
C ASN A 389 -42.65 -67.23 -28.85
N LYS A 390 -42.85 -65.89 -28.78
CA LYS A 390 -43.53 -65.08 -29.82
C LYS A 390 -43.41 -63.59 -29.50
N THR A 391 -42.99 -62.81 -30.49
CA THR A 391 -43.29 -61.38 -30.59
C THR A 391 -44.80 -61.18 -30.82
N PRO A 392 -45.37 -60.06 -30.35
CA PRO A 392 -46.09 -59.20 -31.27
C PRO A 392 -45.81 -57.70 -31.04
N HIS A 393 -45.62 -57.03 -32.16
CA HIS A 393 -46.13 -55.71 -32.53
C HIS A 393 -46.76 -54.82 -31.43
N SER A 394 -46.19 -53.61 -31.38
CA SER A 394 -46.89 -52.35 -31.62
C SER A 394 -47.78 -51.78 -30.51
N ASN A 395 -47.43 -50.52 -30.19
CA ASN A 395 -48.20 -49.47 -29.53
C ASN A 395 -48.60 -49.71 -28.08
N ASN A 396 -47.76 -49.21 -27.16
CA ASN A 396 -48.21 -48.63 -25.90
C ASN A 396 -47.14 -47.66 -25.40
N THR A 397 -47.23 -46.41 -25.87
CA THR A 397 -46.64 -45.27 -25.18
C THR A 397 -47.66 -44.87 -24.09
N PRO A 398 -47.28 -44.83 -22.81
CA PRO A 398 -48.13 -44.18 -21.83
C PRO A 398 -48.06 -42.68 -22.10
N ALA A 399 -49.08 -42.17 -22.78
CA ALA A 399 -49.39 -40.75 -22.81
C ALA A 399 -49.79 -40.36 -21.38
N ILE A 400 -48.80 -39.95 -20.60
CA ILE A 400 -49.01 -39.21 -19.36
C ILE A 400 -49.59 -37.85 -19.77
N ASP A 401 -50.69 -37.47 -19.12
CA ASP A 401 -51.56 -36.34 -19.41
C ASP A 401 -50.84 -35.04 -19.76
N LEU A 402 -50.98 -34.63 -21.02
CA LEU A 402 -50.40 -33.43 -21.63
C LEU A 402 -51.30 -32.18 -21.50
N ARG A 403 -52.03 -31.99 -20.40
CA ARG A 403 -53.00 -30.87 -20.36
C ARG A 403 -53.09 -30.04 -19.09
N GLU A 404 -52.04 -29.96 -18.27
CA GLU A 404 -52.10 -29.05 -17.11
C GLU A 404 -50.73 -28.52 -16.67
N ALA A 405 -50.01 -27.81 -17.54
CA ALA A 405 -48.82 -27.06 -17.13
C ALA A 405 -48.51 -25.82 -18.01
N ASN A 406 -49.54 -25.27 -18.67
CA ASN A 406 -49.42 -24.11 -19.56
C ASN A 406 -50.09 -22.85 -18.98
N GLN A 407 -49.96 -22.64 -17.66
CA GLN A 407 -50.22 -21.33 -17.06
C GLN A 407 -48.89 -20.71 -16.63
N GLY A 408 -48.41 -19.79 -17.47
CA GLY A 408 -47.25 -18.98 -17.17
C GLY A 408 -47.53 -18.08 -15.98
N LEU A 409 -46.84 -18.33 -14.86
CA LEU A 409 -46.72 -17.33 -13.80
C LEU A 409 -45.77 -16.23 -14.28
N LYS A 410 -46.36 -15.16 -14.81
CA LYS A 410 -45.74 -13.84 -14.78
C LYS A 410 -45.84 -13.34 -13.34
N THR A 411 -44.80 -13.54 -12.53
CA THR A 411 -44.30 -12.58 -11.52
C THR A 411 -43.19 -13.21 -10.66
N ASN A 412 -42.08 -12.47 -10.55
CA ASN A 412 -40.96 -12.59 -9.61
C ASN A 412 -40.17 -13.91 -9.58
N LYS A 413 -38.92 -13.81 -9.08
CA LYS A 413 -37.88 -14.86 -9.05
C LYS A 413 -38.48 -16.24 -8.75
N VAL A 414 -38.59 -17.08 -9.78
CA VAL A 414 -39.00 -18.49 -9.64
C VAL A 414 -37.78 -19.26 -9.15
N SER A 415 -37.80 -19.69 -7.88
CA SER A 415 -36.77 -20.55 -7.34
C SER A 415 -36.83 -21.93 -8.00
N ALA A 416 -35.66 -22.41 -8.39
CA ALA A 416 -35.37 -23.71 -8.97
C ALA A 416 -36.16 -24.91 -8.36
N SER A 417 -36.39 -24.87 -7.05
CA SER A 417 -37.09 -25.88 -6.27
C SER A 417 -38.56 -26.09 -6.65
N HIS A 418 -39.23 -25.10 -7.25
CA HIS A 418 -40.66 -25.14 -7.59
C HIS A 418 -40.99 -25.70 -8.98
N LEU A 419 -39.98 -26.15 -9.73
CA LEU A 419 -40.18 -26.66 -11.09
C LEU A 419 -40.61 -28.13 -11.08
N SER A 420 -41.60 -28.49 -11.91
CA SER A 420 -42.00 -29.90 -12.14
C SER A 420 -40.90 -30.65 -12.91
N TRP A 421 -40.87 -31.98 -12.86
CA TRP A 421 -39.79 -32.78 -13.44
C TRP A 421 -39.57 -32.52 -14.93
N GLU A 422 -40.65 -32.45 -15.71
CA GLU A 422 -40.59 -32.15 -17.15
C GLU A 422 -40.05 -30.73 -17.42
N GLN A 423 -40.36 -29.78 -16.53
CA GLN A 423 -39.83 -28.42 -16.59
C GLN A 423 -38.34 -28.39 -16.23
N ARG A 424 -37.91 -29.17 -15.23
CA ARG A 424 -36.49 -29.32 -14.86
C ARG A 424 -35.69 -29.94 -16.01
N GLU A 425 -36.20 -30.99 -16.65
CA GLU A 425 -35.52 -31.63 -17.80
C GLU A 425 -35.40 -30.67 -18.99
N ARG A 426 -36.46 -29.91 -19.32
CA ARG A 426 -36.42 -28.91 -20.39
C ARG A 426 -35.45 -27.77 -20.08
N VAL A 427 -35.41 -27.29 -18.84
CA VAL A 427 -34.44 -26.28 -18.39
C VAL A 427 -33.01 -26.84 -18.50
N LEU A 428 -32.76 -28.06 -18.05
CA LEU A 428 -31.45 -28.71 -18.18
C LEU A 428 -31.02 -28.86 -19.63
N ARG A 429 -31.90 -29.37 -20.51
CA ARG A 429 -31.64 -29.47 -21.95
C ARG A 429 -31.30 -28.10 -22.54
N LEU A 430 -32.12 -27.08 -22.25
CA LEU A 430 -31.90 -25.71 -22.73
C LEU A 430 -30.56 -25.15 -22.22
N LEU A 431 -30.23 -25.39 -20.95
CA LEU A 431 -29.02 -24.91 -20.30
C LEU A 431 -27.77 -25.63 -20.84
N PHE A 432 -27.84 -26.92 -21.12
CA PHE A 432 -26.78 -27.67 -21.79
C PHE A 432 -26.58 -27.19 -23.24
N THR A 433 -27.65 -26.97 -24.02
CA THR A 433 -27.52 -26.33 -25.35
C THR A 433 -26.86 -24.96 -25.22
N LYS A 434 -27.31 -24.13 -24.27
CA LYS A 434 -26.79 -22.77 -24.13
C LYS A 434 -25.34 -22.73 -23.62
N ILE A 435 -24.94 -23.63 -22.72
CA ILE A 435 -23.54 -23.79 -22.28
C ILE A 435 -22.67 -24.27 -23.45
N ASN A 436 -23.17 -25.20 -24.26
CA ASN A 436 -22.43 -25.72 -25.41
C ASN A 436 -22.34 -24.67 -26.54
N ASP A 437 -23.39 -23.90 -26.79
CA ASP A 437 -23.41 -22.78 -27.73
C ASP A 437 -22.51 -21.63 -27.26
N LEU A 438 -22.48 -21.33 -25.96
CA LEU A 438 -21.56 -20.33 -25.40
C LEU A 438 -20.10 -20.79 -25.42
N LYS A 439 -19.84 -22.10 -25.26
CA LYS A 439 -18.51 -22.68 -25.48
C LYS A 439 -18.10 -22.63 -26.96
N ALA A 440 -19.04 -22.76 -27.89
CA ALA A 440 -18.78 -22.57 -29.31
C ALA A 440 -18.49 -21.08 -29.64
N LYS A 441 -19.29 -20.14 -29.11
CA LYS A 441 -19.08 -18.69 -29.32
C LYS A 441 -17.80 -18.15 -28.67
N ARG A 442 -17.39 -18.64 -27.49
CA ARG A 442 -16.09 -18.26 -26.90
C ARG A 442 -14.91 -18.73 -27.75
N LYS A 443 -15.01 -19.88 -28.39
CA LYS A 443 -13.99 -20.35 -29.35
C LYS A 443 -13.92 -19.46 -30.61
N GLU A 444 -15.03 -18.87 -31.04
CA GLU A 444 -15.05 -17.89 -32.14
C GLU A 444 -14.50 -16.52 -31.71
N GLU A 445 -14.87 -16.00 -30.53
CA GLU A 445 -14.40 -14.70 -30.04
C GLU A 445 -12.89 -14.69 -29.68
N GLU A 446 -12.37 -15.79 -29.11
CA GLU A 446 -10.93 -15.97 -28.82
C GLU A 446 -10.06 -16.05 -30.08
N SER A 447 -10.64 -16.38 -31.25
CA SER A 447 -9.94 -16.35 -32.54
C SER A 447 -9.87 -14.95 -33.19
N SER A 448 -10.63 -13.96 -32.69
CA SER A 448 -10.77 -12.63 -33.30
C SER A 448 -9.99 -11.50 -32.60
N THR A 449 -9.44 -11.75 -31.40
CA THR A 449 -8.84 -10.70 -30.54
C THR A 449 -7.32 -10.53 -30.69
N PHE A 450 -6.65 -11.30 -31.55
CA PHE A 450 -5.19 -11.25 -31.73
C PHE A 450 -4.65 -10.07 -32.57
N THR A 451 -5.47 -9.08 -32.96
CA THR A 451 -5.04 -7.98 -33.86
C THR A 451 -5.45 -6.58 -33.38
N LYS A 452 -5.16 -6.18 -32.13
CA LYS A 452 -5.15 -4.75 -31.76
C LYS A 452 -4.00 -4.41 -30.82
N THR A 453 -2.93 -3.87 -31.39
CA THR A 453 -1.84 -3.20 -30.66
C THR A 453 -2.31 -1.85 -30.10
N PRO A 454 -1.89 -1.46 -28.89
CA PRO A 454 -2.22 -0.16 -28.32
C PRO A 454 -1.28 0.92 -28.87
N LYS A 455 -1.86 2.01 -29.40
CA LYS A 455 -1.13 3.22 -29.81
C LYS A 455 -0.54 3.91 -28.57
N THR A 456 0.77 4.06 -28.54
CA THR A 456 1.54 4.81 -27.55
C THR A 456 1.35 6.31 -27.79
N CYS A 457 0.83 7.05 -26.81
CA CYS A 457 0.84 8.51 -26.83
C CYS A 457 2.24 9.00 -26.45
N GLN A 458 2.90 9.66 -27.40
CA GLN A 458 4.14 10.41 -27.17
C GLN A 458 3.85 11.69 -26.40
N THR A 459 4.53 11.87 -25.27
CA THR A 459 4.60 13.13 -24.52
C THR A 459 5.64 14.03 -25.19
N GLN A 460 5.21 15.15 -25.78
CA GLN A 460 6.12 16.22 -26.18
C GLN A 460 6.48 17.06 -24.96
N ALA A 461 7.77 17.04 -24.59
CA ALA A 461 8.37 18.02 -23.70
C ALA A 461 8.80 19.23 -24.54
N SER A 462 8.15 20.37 -24.32
CA SER A 462 8.55 21.66 -24.86
C SER A 462 9.53 22.32 -23.87
N LEU A 463 10.83 22.23 -24.18
CA LEU A 463 11.82 23.14 -23.61
C LEU A 463 11.71 24.48 -24.36
N SER A 464 11.47 25.55 -23.61
CA SER A 464 11.63 26.93 -24.08
C SER A 464 12.73 27.56 -23.24
N PHE A 465 13.71 28.14 -23.94
CA PHE A 465 14.71 29.06 -23.40
C PHE A 465 14.06 30.35 -22.87
#